data_AF-A0AAE6J029-F1
#
_entry.id   AF-A0AAE6J029-F1
#
_cell.length_a   1.000
_cell.length_b   1.000
_cell.length_c   1.000
_cell.angle_alpha   90.00
_cell.angle_beta   90.00
_cell.angle_gamma   90.00
#
_symmetry.space_group_name_H-M   'P 1'
#
loop_
_entity.id
_entity.type
_entity.pdbx_description
1 polymer ?
#
loop_
_entity_poly.entity_id
_entity_poly.type
_entity_poly.pdbx_seq_one_letter_code
_entity_poly.pdbx_strand_id
1 'polypeptide(L)'
;MQNTDVTEEEKEFIKSQIEELLKARDGFFEVLDANVPKKGNTNVFDFDACKDKSLKELYAKFYSYDYSIRKILPYIYKRFGVNFSV
;
A
#
# COMPACT_ATOMS: atom_id res chain seq x y z
N MET A 1 25.98 -18.34 -12.02
CA MET A 1 24.64 -17.83 -11.66
C MET A 1 23.85 -17.79 -12.94
N GLN A 2 22.76 -18.57 -13.07
CA GLN A 2 21.88 -18.44 -14.24
C GLN A 2 21.21 -17.06 -14.16
N ASN A 3 21.49 -16.19 -15.13
CA ASN A 3 20.60 -15.07 -15.42
C ASN A 3 19.35 -15.70 -16.04
N THR A 4 18.32 -15.93 -15.23
CA THR A 4 16.97 -16.14 -15.75
C THR A 4 16.47 -14.77 -16.18
N ASP A 5 16.41 -14.51 -17.47
CA ASP A 5 15.74 -13.33 -17.99
C ASP A 5 14.25 -13.39 -17.61
N VAL A 6 13.69 -12.25 -17.22
CA VAL A 6 12.26 -12.14 -16.89
C VAL A 6 11.48 -12.20 -18.21
N THR A 7 10.52 -13.10 -18.30
CA THR A 7 9.62 -13.21 -19.45
C THR A 7 8.59 -12.06 -19.46
N GLU A 8 8.05 -11.72 -20.64
CA GLU A 8 6.99 -10.69 -20.70
C GLU A 8 5.71 -11.14 -19.96
N GLU A 9 5.40 -12.45 -19.94
CA GLU A 9 4.27 -12.99 -19.17
C GLU A 9 4.46 -12.75 -17.66
N GLU A 10 5.64 -13.05 -17.11
CA GLU A 10 5.95 -12.79 -15.70
C GLU A 10 5.87 -11.29 -15.36
N LYS A 11 6.30 -10.44 -16.29
CA LYS A 11 6.24 -8.98 -16.13
C LYS A 11 4.80 -8.47 -16.13
N GLU A 12 3.96 -8.94 -17.05
CA GLU A 12 2.53 -8.60 -17.10
C GLU A 12 1.81 -9.08 -15.84
N PHE A 13 2.11 -10.30 -15.39
CA PHE A 13 1.60 -10.84 -14.13
C PHE A 13 2.00 -9.97 -12.93
N ILE A 14 3.30 -9.68 -12.77
CA ILE A 14 3.75 -8.85 -11.64
C ILE A 14 3.16 -7.44 -11.69
N LYS A 15 3.02 -6.86 -12.89
CA LYS A 15 2.36 -5.56 -13.05
C LYS A 15 0.93 -5.61 -12.53
N SER A 16 0.12 -6.58 -12.93
CA SER A 16 -1.28 -6.69 -12.48
C SER A 16 -1.38 -6.91 -10.97
N GLN A 17 -0.49 -7.74 -10.40
CA GLN A 17 -0.45 -7.98 -8.95
C GLN A 17 -0.08 -6.72 -8.15
N ILE A 18 0.80 -5.88 -8.67
CA ILE A 18 1.10 -4.58 -8.04
C ILE A 18 -0.10 -3.63 -8.13
N GLU A 19 -0.82 -3.60 -9.25
CA GLU A 19 -2.04 -2.80 -9.39
C GLU A 19 -3.13 -3.23 -8.39
N GLU A 20 -3.34 -4.55 -8.24
CA GLU A 20 -4.28 -5.11 -7.25
C GLU A 20 -3.86 -4.78 -5.82
N LEU A 21 -2.57 -4.88 -5.51
CA LEU A 21 -2.02 -4.50 -4.20
C LEU A 21 -2.28 -3.02 -3.89
N LEU A 22 -2.00 -2.12 -4.83
CA LEU A 22 -2.21 -0.68 -4.66
C LEU A 22 -3.71 -0.35 -4.50
N LYS A 23 -4.57 -0.99 -5.30
CA LYS A 23 -6.03 -0.85 -5.16
C LYS A 23 -6.53 -1.33 -3.79
N ALA A 24 -6.01 -2.44 -3.28
CA ALA A 24 -6.36 -2.93 -1.95
C ALA A 24 -5.89 -1.97 -0.84
N ARG A 25 -4.70 -1.37 -1.02
CA ARG A 25 -4.18 -0.35 -0.12
C ARG A 25 -5.09 0.89 -0.08
N ASP A 26 -5.51 1.37 -1.24
CA ASP A 26 -6.39 2.53 -1.34
C ASP A 26 -7.77 2.24 -0.72
N GLY A 27 -8.33 1.05 -0.97
CA GLY A 27 -9.57 0.61 -0.31
C GLY A 27 -9.47 0.56 1.22
N PHE A 28 -8.31 0.22 1.78
CA PHE A 28 -8.09 0.33 3.23
C PHE A 28 -8.14 1.78 3.71
N PHE A 29 -7.55 2.71 2.97
CA PHE A 29 -7.59 4.14 3.31
C PHE A 29 -8.98 4.73 3.16
N GLU A 30 -9.79 4.31 2.17
CA GLU A 30 -11.19 4.71 2.05
C GLU A 30 -12.01 4.30 3.28
N VAL A 31 -11.78 3.10 3.82
CA VAL A 31 -12.41 2.66 5.07
C VAL A 31 -12.01 3.57 6.23
N LEU A 32 -10.73 3.95 6.34
CA LEU A 32 -10.31 4.89 7.38
C LEU A 32 -10.91 6.29 7.17
N ASP A 33 -10.97 6.79 5.94
CA ASP A 33 -11.57 8.09 5.61
C ASP A 33 -13.05 8.16 5.97
N ALA A 34 -13.78 7.06 5.80
CA ALA A 34 -15.19 6.98 6.18
C ALA A 34 -15.43 6.90 7.71
N ASN A 35 -14.45 6.42 8.49
CA ASN A 35 -14.64 6.08 9.91
C ASN A 35 -13.80 6.91 10.88
N VAL A 36 -12.76 7.59 10.41
CA VAL A 36 -11.81 8.35 11.23
C VAL A 36 -11.84 9.81 10.81
N PRO A 37 -12.20 10.74 11.73
CA PRO A 37 -12.17 12.17 11.44
C PRO A 37 -10.77 12.63 10.99
N LYS A 38 -10.71 13.78 10.31
CA LYS A 38 -9.44 14.42 9.94
C LYS A 38 -9.06 15.53 10.91
N LYS A 39 -7.76 15.76 11.09
CA LYS A 39 -7.25 16.87 11.91
C LYS A 39 -7.43 18.19 11.19
N GLY A 40 -8.46 18.96 11.57
CA GLY A 40 -8.76 20.25 10.97
C GLY A 40 -8.93 20.13 9.45
N ASN A 41 -8.25 21.01 8.69
CA ASN A 41 -8.28 21.01 7.22
C ASN A 41 -7.11 20.22 6.59
N THR A 42 -6.64 19.15 7.24
CA THR A 42 -5.53 18.32 6.74
C THR A 42 -6.02 16.94 6.32
N ASN A 43 -5.20 16.18 5.58
CA ASN A 43 -5.48 14.78 5.26
C ASN A 43 -5.06 13.79 6.37
N VAL A 44 -4.62 14.29 7.53
CA VAL A 44 -4.15 13.47 8.63
C VAL A 44 -5.33 12.97 9.46
N PHE A 45 -5.35 11.67 9.75
CA PHE A 45 -6.35 11.05 10.62
C PHE A 45 -6.25 11.54 12.07
N ASP A 46 -7.40 11.90 12.64
CA ASP A 46 -7.59 12.25 14.04
C ASP A 46 -8.16 11.07 14.84
N PHE A 47 -7.29 10.13 15.19
CA PHE A 47 -7.66 8.99 16.03
C PHE A 47 -8.02 9.39 17.47
N ASP A 48 -7.60 10.59 17.91
CA ASP A 48 -7.93 11.08 19.25
C ASP A 48 -9.39 11.56 19.29
N ALA A 49 -9.90 12.11 18.18
CA ALA A 49 -11.32 12.44 17.96
C ALA A 49 -12.18 11.26 17.48
N CYS A 50 -11.59 10.14 17.06
CA CYS A 50 -12.34 8.97 16.62
C CYS A 50 -13.08 8.29 17.78
N LYS A 51 -14.33 7.88 17.55
CA LYS A 51 -15.15 7.17 18.56
C LYS A 51 -14.64 5.76 18.82
N ASP A 52 -14.24 5.06 17.76
CA ASP A 52 -13.67 3.72 17.86
C ASP A 52 -12.16 3.80 18.05
N LYS A 53 -11.70 3.51 19.26
CA LYS A 53 -10.27 3.56 19.61
C LYS A 53 -9.47 2.41 19.02
N SER A 54 -10.11 1.31 18.63
CA SER A 54 -9.43 0.14 18.04
C SER A 54 -8.84 0.45 16.66
N LEU A 55 -9.42 1.42 15.94
CA LEU A 55 -8.94 1.83 14.61
C LEU A 55 -7.52 2.40 14.63
N LYS A 56 -7.09 3.01 15.74
CA LYS A 56 -5.70 3.52 15.90
C LYS A 56 -4.69 2.37 15.90
N GLU A 57 -5.00 1.31 16.66
CA GLU A 57 -4.14 0.14 16.75
C GLU A 57 -4.14 -0.68 15.45
N LEU A 58 -5.33 -0.84 14.84
CA LEU A 58 -5.47 -1.48 13.53
C LEU A 58 -4.65 -0.75 12.47
N TYR A 59 -4.77 0.59 12.38
CA TYR A 59 -4.00 1.39 11.45
C TYR A 59 -2.50 1.25 11.70
N ALA A 60 -2.04 1.24 12.96
CA ALA A 60 -0.62 1.06 13.27
C ALA A 60 -0.09 -0.31 12.78
N LYS A 61 -0.87 -1.39 12.92
CA LYS A 61 -0.51 -2.72 12.40
C LYS A 61 -0.48 -2.74 10.87
N PHE A 62 -1.51 -2.20 10.23
CA PHE A 62 -1.57 -2.06 8.78
C PHE A 62 -0.39 -1.24 8.24
N TYR A 63 -0.10 -0.08 8.84
CA TYR A 63 0.99 0.79 8.40
C TYR A 63 2.35 0.10 8.49
N SER A 64 2.60 -0.68 9.55
CA SER A 64 3.83 -1.48 9.67
C SER A 64 3.94 -2.54 8.56
N TYR A 65 2.82 -3.18 8.21
CA TYR A 65 2.75 -4.15 7.12
C TYR A 65 2.98 -3.46 5.76
N ASP A 66 2.20 -2.43 5.44
CA ASP A 66 2.32 -1.64 4.21
C ASP A 66 3.74 -1.10 4.03
N TYR A 67 4.33 -0.53 5.08
CA TYR A 67 5.69 -0.02 5.05
C TYR A 67 6.73 -1.09 4.70
N SER A 68 6.55 -2.32 5.19
CA SER A 68 7.42 -3.45 4.88
C SER A 68 7.29 -3.88 3.41
N ILE A 69 6.07 -3.85 2.86
CA ILE A 69 5.81 -4.12 1.45
C ILE A 69 6.39 -3.00 0.56
N ARG A 70 6.18 -1.73 0.91
CA ARG A 70 6.74 -0.61 0.13
C ARG A 70 8.26 -0.60 0.07
N LYS A 71 8.95 -1.19 1.05
CA LYS A 71 10.41 -1.37 1.01
C LYS A 71 10.87 -2.37 -0.06
N ILE A 72 10.07 -3.40 -0.34
CA ILE A 72 10.43 -4.41 -1.35
C ILE A 72 10.02 -3.99 -2.77
N LEU A 73 8.99 -3.15 -2.92
CA LEU A 73 8.47 -2.71 -4.22
C LEU A 73 9.53 -2.12 -5.17
N PRO A 74 10.45 -1.22 -4.75
CA PRO A 74 11.48 -0.69 -5.65
C PRO A 74 12.40 -1.76 -6.26
N TYR A 75 12.67 -2.84 -5.52
CA TYR A 75 13.49 -3.95 -6.01
C TYR A 75 12.72 -4.81 -7.02
N ILE A 76 11.43 -5.01 -6.79
CA ILE A 76 10.53 -5.67 -7.73
C ILE A 76 10.42 -4.83 -9.00
N TYR A 77 10.18 -3.53 -8.88
CA TYR A 77 10.11 -2.59 -10.00
C TYR A 77 11.36 -2.65 -10.87
N LYS A 78 12.54 -2.58 -10.23
CA LYS A 78 13.83 -2.69 -10.91
C LYS A 78 14.01 -4.04 -11.61
N ARG A 79 13.63 -5.15 -10.96
CA ARG A 79 13.82 -6.50 -11.50
C ARG A 79 12.93 -6.78 -12.71
N PHE A 80 11.67 -6.34 -12.65
CA PHE A 80 10.66 -6.60 -13.69
C PHE A 80 10.52 -5.45 -14.70
N GLY A 81 11.25 -4.34 -14.52
CA GLY A 81 11.18 -3.19 -15.43
C GLY A 81 9.80 -2.51 -15.44
N VAL A 82 9.10 -2.52 -14.31
CA VAL A 82 7.78 -1.89 -14.13
C VAL A 82 7.93 -0.60 -13.33
N ASN A 83 7.08 0.39 -13.61
CA ASN A 83 7.08 1.66 -12.90
C ASN A 83 5.64 2.07 -12.55
N PHE A 84 5.43 2.48 -11.31
CA PHE A 84 4.15 2.93 -10.79
C PHE A 84 4.34 4.30 -10.16
N SER A 85 3.50 5.25 -10.57
CA SER A 85 3.36 6.54 -9.89
C SER A 85 2.51 6.31 -8.65
N VAL A 86 3.15 6.27 -7.48
CA VAL A 86 2.48 6.05 -6.18
C VAL A 86 2.71 7.23 -5.27
#